data_AF-Q0A584-F1
#
_entry.id   AF-Q0A584-F1
#
_cell.length_a   1.000
_cell.length_b   1.000
_cell.length_c   1.000
_cell.angle_alpha   90.00
_cell.angle_beta   90.00
_cell.angle_gamma   90.00
#
_symmetry.space_group_name_H-M   'P 1'
#
loop_
_entity.id
_entity.type
_entity.pdbx_description
1 polymer ?
#
loop_
_entity_poly.entity_id
_entity_poly.type
_entity_poly.pdbx_seq_one_letter_code
_entity_poly.pdbx_strand_id
1 'polypeptide(L)' 'MRTMTDAEGREWDITVGRQSYGLALALFLPRDGGQALQAALPVDNWVEAERYLAGLDEAGLGALLEAAEPHGL' A
#
# COMPACT_ATOMS: atom_id res chain seq x y z
N MET A 1 10.01 -1.24 -2.28
CA MET A 1 9.01 -0.84 -3.30
C MET A 1 8.59 -2.08 -4.07
N ARG A 2 7.29 -2.27 -4.27
CA ARG A 2 6.69 -3.39 -4.98
C ARG A 2 5.79 -2.90 -6.10
N THR A 3 5.49 -3.78 -7.06
CA THR A 3 4.53 -3.51 -8.13
C THR A 3 3.41 -4.54 -8.12
N MET A 4 2.21 -4.14 -8.52
CA MET A 4 1.10 -5.05 -8.84
C MET A 4 0.26 -4.51 -9.99
N THR A 5 -0.56 -5.38 -10.56
CA THR A 5 -1.65 -5.02 -11.48
C THR A 5 -2.97 -5.41 -10.83
N ASP A 6 -3.93 -4.49 -10.77
CA ASP A 6 -5.26 -4.79 -10.22
C ASP A 6 -6.18 -5.52 -11.22
N ALA A 7 -7.40 -5.85 -10.80
CA ALA A 7 -8.36 -6.56 -11.62
C ALA A 7 -8.82 -5.77 -12.87
N GLU A 8 -8.75 -4.44 -12.79
CA GLU A 8 -9.05 -3.49 -13.87
C GLU A 8 -7.87 -3.31 -14.83
N GLY A 9 -6.71 -3.91 -14.54
CA GLY A 9 -5.51 -3.84 -15.36
C GLY A 9 -4.64 -2.59 -15.11
N ARG A 10 -4.90 -1.83 -14.05
CA ARG A 10 -4.08 -0.68 -13.67
C ARG A 10 -2.84 -1.15 -12.89
N GLU A 11 -1.69 -0.55 -13.21
CA GLU A 11 -0.43 -0.81 -12.54
C GLU A 11 -0.22 0.13 -11.34
N TRP A 12 0.26 -0.44 -10.23
CA TRP A 12 0.51 0.28 -8.99
C TRP A 12 1.94 0.07 -8.51
N ASP A 13 2.61 1.17 -8.13
CA ASP A 13 3.80 1.15 -7.29
C ASP A 13 3.39 1.23 -5.81
N ILE A 14 3.92 0.34 -4.99
CA ILE A 14 3.51 0.18 -3.58
C ILE A 14 4.73 0.38 -2.69
N THR A 15 4.59 1.25 -1.70
CA THR A 15 5.66 1.53 -0.73
C THR A 15 5.09 1.64 0.67
N VAL A 16 5.94 1.44 1.69
CA VAL A 16 5.58 1.84 3.03
C VAL A 16 5.63 3.36 3.12
N GLY A 17 4.60 3.96 3.71
CA GLY A 17 4.53 5.35 4.12
C GLY A 17 4.45 5.46 5.64
N ARG A 18 4.74 6.64 6.18
CA ARG A 18 4.65 6.91 7.62
C ARG A 18 3.71 8.08 7.85
N GLN A 19 2.72 7.88 8.72
CA GLN A 19 1.94 8.97 9.29
C GLN A 19 2.44 9.34 10.69
N SER A 20 1.95 10.48 11.20
CA SER A 20 2.17 10.91 12.58
C SER A 20 1.83 9.80 13.58
N TYR A 21 2.46 9.83 14.75
CA TYR A 21 2.27 8.85 15.83
C TYR A 21 2.68 7.40 15.52
N GLY A 22 3.46 7.17 14.46
CA GLY A 22 4.09 5.87 14.22
C GLY A 22 3.25 4.88 13.43
N LEU A 23 2.08 5.29 12.94
CA LEU A 23 1.27 4.48 12.02
C LEU A 23 2.04 4.23 10.71
N ALA A 24 2.21 2.95 10.38
CA ALA A 24 2.74 2.51 9.09
C ALA A 24 1.58 2.29 8.11
N LEU A 25 1.75 2.79 6.89
CA LEU A 25 0.78 2.65 5.82
C LEU A 25 1.41 1.93 4.63
N ALA A 26 0.60 1.20 3.87
CA ALA A 26 0.91 0.97 2.47
C ALA A 26 0.38 2.15 1.67
N LEU A 27 1.23 2.73 0.82
CA LEU A 27 0.86 3.74 -0.16
C LEU A 27 0.84 3.09 -1.54
N PHE A 28 -0.27 3.25 -2.24
CA PHE A 28 -0.50 2.77 -3.59
C PHE A 28 -0.45 3.96 -4.55
N LEU A 29 0.53 3.96 -5.43
CA LEU A 29 0.81 5.01 -6.40
C LEU A 29 0.45 4.50 -7.80
N PRO A 30 -0.62 5.01 -8.42
CA PRO A 30 -1.02 4.56 -9.75
C PRO A 30 -0.01 5.04 -10.80
N ARG A 31 0.50 4.14 -11.65
CA ARG A 31 1.57 4.46 -12.63
C ARG A 31 1.09 5.25 -13.84
N ASP A 32 -0.20 5.14 -14.15
CA ASP A 32 -0.91 5.96 -15.16
C ASP A 32 -1.14 7.41 -14.68
N GLY A 33 -0.78 7.71 -13.43
CA GLY A 33 -1.09 8.98 -12.78
C GLY A 33 -2.52 8.99 -12.23
N GLY A 34 -2.72 9.57 -11.06
CA GLY A 34 -4.02 9.56 -10.41
C GLY A 34 -3.95 9.82 -8.92
N GLN A 35 -5.06 9.61 -8.23
CA GLN A 35 -5.12 9.72 -6.77
C GLN A 35 -4.42 8.51 -6.15
N ALA A 36 -3.41 8.80 -5.31
CA ALA A 36 -2.80 7.76 -4.49
C ALA A 36 -3.82 7.23 -3.47
N LEU A 37 -3.69 5.95 -3.12
CA LEU A 37 -4.48 5.33 -2.06
C LEU A 37 -3.56 4.92 -0.89
N GLN A 38 -4.13 4.77 0.29
CA GLN A 38 -3.43 4.32 1.48
C GLN A 38 -4.23 3.25 2.22
N ALA A 39 -3.53 2.31 2.85
CA ALA A 39 -4.12 1.35 3.77
C ALA A 39 -3.26 1.23 5.02
N ALA A 40 -3.89 1.15 6.20
CA ALA A 40 -3.18 0.93 7.45
C ALA A 40 -2.56 -0.47 7.48
N LEU A 41 -1.31 -0.55 7.95
CA LEU A 41 -0.63 -1.82 8.18
C LEU A 41 -0.77 -2.22 9.65
N PRO A 42 -1.06 -3.50 9.96
CA PRO A 42 -1.22 -3.99 11.32
C PRO A 42 0.14 -4.26 11.98
N VAL A 43 0.99 -3.23 12.07
CA VAL A 43 2.38 -3.31 12.53
C VAL A 43 2.75 -2.06 13.32
N ASP A 44 3.72 -2.19 14.24
CA ASP A 44 4.04 -1.13 15.20
C ASP A 44 5.24 -0.28 14.77
N ASN A 45 6.00 -0.73 13.76
CA ASN A 45 7.18 -0.02 13.30
C ASN A 45 7.47 -0.22 11.80
N TRP A 46 8.33 0.65 11.29
CA TRP A 46 8.73 0.67 9.88
C TRP A 46 9.36 -0.64 9.40
N VAL A 47 10.19 -1.27 10.23
CA VAL A 47 10.89 -2.51 9.85
C VAL A 47 9.91 -3.65 9.68
N GLU A 48 8.91 -3.75 10.55
CA GLU A 48 7.81 -4.70 10.42
C GLU A 48 6.93 -4.40 9.22
N ALA A 49 6.66 -3.13 8.93
CA ALA A 49 5.89 -2.72 7.75
C ALA A 49 6.53 -3.15 6.43
N GLU A 50 7.84 -2.95 6.28
CA GLU A 50 8.58 -3.39 5.09
C GLU A 50 8.54 -4.91 4.95
N ARG A 51 8.72 -5.64 6.06
CA ARG A 51 8.64 -7.12 6.06
C ARG A 51 7.24 -7.61 5.75
N TYR A 52 6.22 -6.98 6.33
CA TYR A 52 4.82 -7.29 6.09
C TYR A 52 4.49 -7.13 4.61
N LEU A 53 4.79 -5.96 4.02
CA LEU A 53 4.53 -5.68 2.62
C LEU A 53 5.33 -6.59 1.67
N ALA A 54 6.58 -6.91 2.01
CA ALA A 54 7.41 -7.83 1.24
C ALA A 54 6.90 -9.29 1.29
N GLY A 55 6.22 -9.67 2.37
CA GLY A 55 5.68 -11.01 2.59
C GLY A 55 4.32 -11.28 1.97
N LEU A 56 3.58 -10.24 1.55
CA LEU A 56 2.29 -10.41 0.89
C LEU A 56 2.45 -11.03 -0.51
N ASP A 57 1.59 -11.96 -0.85
CA ASP A 57 1.40 -12.40 -2.23
C ASP A 57 0.49 -11.41 -2.99
N GLU A 58 0.17 -11.73 -4.25
CA GLU A 58 -0.67 -10.88 -5.09
C GLU A 58 -2.10 -10.76 -4.55
N ALA A 59 -2.65 -11.84 -3.98
CA ALA A 59 -3.98 -11.83 -3.37
C ALA A 59 -4.01 -10.95 -2.11
N GLY A 60 -3.01 -11.04 -1.24
CA GLY A 60 -2.90 -10.19 -0.06
C GLY A 60 -2.67 -8.72 -0.39
N LEU A 61 -1.93 -8.45 -1.46
CA LEU A 61 -1.77 -7.12 -2.02
C LEU A 61 -3.10 -6.55 -2.58
N GLY A 62 -3.84 -7.35 -3.32
CA GLY A 62 -5.17 -6.99 -3.83
C GLY A 62 -6.16 -6.68 -2.71
N ALA A 63 -6.23 -7.53 -1.68
CA ALA A 63 -7.08 -7.29 -0.51
C ALA A 63 -6.72 -6.00 0.24
N LEU A 64 -5.43 -5.65 0.30
CA LEU A 64 -4.98 -4.40 0.91
C LEU A 64 -5.36 -3.18 0.06
N LEU A 65 -5.33 -3.30 -1.27
CA LEU A 65 -5.77 -2.26 -2.20
C LEU A 65 -7.30 -2.07 -2.14
N GLU A 66 -8.08 -3.14 -2.05
CA GLU A 66 -9.55 -3.08 -1.88
C GLU A 66 -9.96 -2.36 -0.59
N ALA A 67 -9.16 -2.51 0.48
CA ALA A 67 -9.37 -1.83 1.74
C ALA A 67 -8.79 -0.41 1.80
N ALA A 68 -8.09 0.04 0.75
CA ALA A 68 -7.40 1.31 0.73
C ALA A 68 -8.38 2.49 0.55
N GLU A 69 -8.06 3.60 1.19
CA GLU A 69 -8.77 4.86 1.08
C GLU A 69 -7.93 5.91 0.34
N PRO A 70 -8.53 6.98 -0.20
CA PRO A 70 -7.78 8.08 -0.80
C PRO A 70 -6.69 8.64 0.11
N HIS A 71 -5.45 8.69 -0.40
CA HIS A 71 -4.34 9.34 0.27
C HIS A 71 -4.49 10.87 0.11
N GLY A 72 -5.14 11.49 1.08
CA GLY A 72 -5.28 12.95 1.18
C GLY A 72 -6.72 13.43 1.35
N LEU A 73 -7.08 13.75 2.59
CA LEU A 73 -7.60 15.06 3.05
C LEU A 73 -6.78 15.46 4.28
#